data_AF-A0A3A8Q4K9-F1
#
_entry.id   AF-A0A3A8Q4K9-F1
#
_cell.length_a   1.000
_cell.length_b   1.000
_cell.length_c   1.000
_cell.angle_alpha   90.00
_cell.angle_beta   90.00
_cell.angle_gamma   90.00
#
_symmetry.space_group_name_H-M   'P 1'
#
loop_
_entity.id
_entity.type
_entity.pdbx_description
1 polymer ?
#
loop_
_entity_poly.entity_id
_entity_poly.type
_entity_poly.pdbx_seq_one_letter_code
_entity_poly.pdbx_strand_id
1 'polypeptide(L)'
;MKRAAKRSTTEPGLLGQVFATYQTLEHCSLEALADELGCDEQTLQMLALCRKPAGEAFAEQVKVICERFGLAPRPLVNMLRQVDIMGGMETHAANDSGRSVARLQLAARDRKRKDEPTP
;
A
#
# COMPACT_ATOMS: atom_id res chain seq x y z
N MET A 1 5.73 1.85 24.24
CA MET A 1 5.57 2.11 22.78
C MET A 1 5.88 0.88 21.93
N LYS A 2 7.06 0.25 22.04
CA LYS A 2 7.48 -0.93 21.25
C LYS A 2 6.43 -2.03 21.03
N ARG A 3 5.65 -2.43 22.06
CA ARG A 3 4.56 -3.42 21.90
C ARG A 3 3.41 -2.95 21.02
N ALA A 4 3.02 -1.68 21.12
CA ALA A 4 1.95 -1.11 20.29
C ALA A 4 2.42 -0.97 18.82
N ALA A 5 3.65 -0.51 18.62
CA ALA A 5 4.28 -0.45 17.29
C ALA A 5 4.35 -1.85 16.65
N LYS A 6 4.77 -2.88 17.41
CA LYS A 6 4.76 -4.27 16.93
C LYS A 6 3.36 -4.77 16.57
N ARG A 7 2.32 -4.38 17.30
CA ARG A 7 0.93 -4.76 16.95
C ARG A 7 0.45 -4.03 15.69
N SER A 8 0.83 -2.77 15.50
CA SER A 8 0.41 -2.00 14.34
C SER A 8 0.88 -2.58 13.00
N THR A 9 1.87 -3.50 12.99
CA THR A 9 2.33 -4.18 11.77
C THR A 9 1.28 -5.10 11.16
N THR A 10 0.28 -5.52 11.92
CA THR A 10 -0.81 -6.39 11.45
C THR A 10 -2.16 -5.69 11.41
N GLU A 11 -2.23 -4.42 11.80
CA GLU A 11 -3.48 -3.65 11.87
C GLU A 11 -3.70 -2.86 10.57
N PRO A 12 -4.77 -3.13 9.81
CA PRO A 12 -5.05 -2.45 8.56
C PRO A 12 -5.17 -0.94 8.72
N GLY A 13 -4.53 -0.20 7.80
CA GLY A 13 -4.66 1.26 7.75
C GLY A 13 -3.79 2.03 8.75
N LEU A 14 -2.87 1.36 9.44
CA LEU A 14 -1.78 2.01 10.17
C LEU A 14 -0.49 2.01 9.36
N LEU A 15 0.37 3.01 9.60
CA LEU A 15 1.70 3.06 8.99
C LEU A 15 2.59 1.89 9.43
N GLY A 16 2.36 1.30 10.61
CA GLY A 16 3.10 0.12 11.05
C GLY A 16 2.96 -1.06 10.09
N GLN A 17 1.78 -1.27 9.51
CA GLN A 17 1.56 -2.29 8.49
C GLN A 17 2.35 -1.95 7.22
N VAL A 18 2.30 -0.69 6.77
CA VAL A 18 3.05 -0.21 5.60
C VAL A 18 4.55 -0.42 5.78
N PHE A 19 5.09 -0.09 6.95
CA PHE A 19 6.51 -0.26 7.27
C PHE A 19 6.93 -1.73 7.28
N ALA A 20 6.08 -2.62 7.77
CA ALA A 20 6.35 -4.05 7.74
C ALA A 20 6.33 -4.60 6.30
N THR A 21 5.38 -4.14 5.47
CA THR A 21 5.34 -4.48 4.05
C THR A 21 6.59 -3.97 3.35
N TYR A 22 6.96 -2.69 3.53
CA TYR A 22 8.14 -2.11 2.91
C TYR A 22 9.44 -2.83 3.27
N GLN A 23 9.67 -3.12 4.56
CA GLN A 23 10.84 -3.90 4.99
C GLN A 23 10.90 -5.30 4.36
N THR A 24 9.74 -5.91 4.12
CA THR A 24 9.67 -7.21 3.45
C THR A 24 10.02 -7.09 1.97
N LEU A 25 9.54 -6.05 1.29
CA LEU A 25 9.77 -5.80 -0.13
C LEU A 25 11.22 -5.41 -0.43
N GLU A 26 11.81 -4.56 0.42
CA GLU A 26 13.18 -4.05 0.25
C GLU A 26 14.24 -4.89 0.99
N HIS A 27 13.81 -5.94 1.71
CA HIS A 27 14.68 -6.73 2.58
C HIS A 27 15.54 -5.87 3.54
N CYS A 28 14.97 -4.77 4.05
CA CYS A 28 15.68 -3.81 4.90
C CYS A 28 15.38 -4.01 6.39
N SER A 29 16.30 -3.57 7.25
CA SER A 29 16.10 -3.59 8.70
C SER A 29 15.27 -2.39 9.17
N LEU A 30 14.85 -2.43 10.44
CA LEU A 30 14.16 -1.31 11.09
C LEU A 30 15.05 -0.05 11.16
N GLU A 31 16.35 -0.24 11.37
CA GLU A 31 17.34 0.85 11.43
C GLU A 31 17.51 1.50 10.06
N ALA A 32 17.66 0.69 9.00
CA ALA A 32 17.74 1.19 7.62
C ALA A 32 16.47 1.96 7.22
N LEU A 33 15.30 1.50 7.66
CA LEU A 33 14.04 2.20 7.46
C LEU A 33 13.99 3.55 8.18
N ALA A 34 14.50 3.61 9.41
CA ALA A 34 14.57 4.84 10.20
C ALA A 34 15.51 5.86 9.52
N ASP A 35 16.68 5.40 9.06
CA ASP A 35 17.65 6.21 8.32
C ASP A 35 17.07 6.75 7.02
N GLU A 36 16.32 5.92 6.27
CA GLU A 36 15.66 6.34 5.03
C GLU A 36 14.62 7.45 5.28
N LEU A 37 13.85 7.33 6.36
CA LEU A 37 12.88 8.36 6.76
C LEU A 37 13.53 9.57 7.44
N GLY A 38 14.83 9.49 7.77
CA GLY A 38 15.56 10.53 8.47
C GLY A 38 15.13 10.72 9.92
N CYS A 39 14.79 9.63 10.62
CA CYS A 39 14.36 9.66 12.01
C CYS A 39 15.01 8.56 12.86
N ASP A 40 14.88 8.65 14.19
CA ASP A 40 15.33 7.61 15.12
C ASP A 40 14.29 6.48 15.29
N GLU A 41 14.72 5.36 15.91
CA GLU A 41 13.84 4.21 16.15
C GLU A 41 12.60 4.58 16.99
N GLN A 42 12.75 5.50 17.94
CA GLN A 42 11.65 5.92 18.79
C GLN A 42 10.55 6.66 18.00
N THR A 43 10.97 7.58 17.12
CA THR A 43 10.09 8.30 16.21
C THR A 43 9.43 7.35 15.22
N LEU A 44 10.18 6.38 14.70
CA LEU A 44 9.65 5.33 13.84
C LEU A 44 8.56 4.50 14.53
N GLN A 45 8.76 4.13 15.81
CA GLN A 45 7.74 3.44 16.61
C GLN A 45 6.49 4.30 16.83
N MET A 46 6.61 5.63 16.92
CA MET A 46 5.46 6.53 17.02
C MET A 46 4.74 6.70 15.68
N LEU A 47 5.50 6.83 14.58
CA LEU A 47 4.97 6.89 13.22
C LEU A 47 4.14 5.65 12.90
N ALA A 48 4.60 4.47 13.32
CA ALA A 48 3.90 3.20 13.10
C ALA A 48 2.45 3.21 13.64
N LEU A 49 2.17 4.03 14.65
CA LEU A 49 0.84 4.18 15.25
C LEU A 49 -0.06 5.18 14.52
N CYS A 50 0.49 5.97 13.59
CA CYS A 50 -0.28 6.91 12.81
C CYS A 50 -1.12 6.18 11.75
N ARG A 51 -2.27 6.76 11.40
CA ARG A 51 -3.08 6.26 10.29
C ARG A 51 -2.33 6.45 8.96
N LYS A 52 -2.44 5.47 8.07
CA LYS A 52 -1.93 5.56 6.69
C LYS A 52 -2.64 6.71 5.96
N PRO A 53 -1.90 7.66 5.37
CA PRO A 53 -2.48 8.69 4.51
C PRO A 53 -3.21 8.07 3.31
N ALA A 54 -4.40 8.59 2.97
CA ALA A 54 -5.22 8.07 1.86
C ALA A 54 -6.26 9.10 1.37
N GLY A 55 -6.76 8.87 0.15
CA GLY A 55 -7.86 9.65 -0.44
C GLY A 55 -7.46 11.06 -0.86
N GLU A 56 -8.46 11.94 -1.00
CA GLU A 56 -8.27 13.31 -1.50
C GLU A 56 -7.39 14.17 -0.57
N ALA A 57 -7.38 13.86 0.73
CA ALA A 57 -6.59 14.56 1.74
C ALA A 57 -5.18 13.99 1.94
N PHE A 58 -4.72 13.07 1.08
CA PHE A 58 -3.43 12.38 1.21
C PHE A 58 -2.26 13.36 1.45
N ALA A 59 -2.15 14.39 0.62
CA ALA A 59 -1.03 15.34 0.71
C ALA A 59 -1.02 16.11 2.04
N GLU A 60 -2.19 16.53 2.51
CA GLU A 60 -2.32 17.24 3.79
C GLU A 60 -2.04 16.31 4.98
N GLN A 61 -2.51 15.06 4.92
CA GLN A 61 -2.25 14.07 5.96
C GLN A 61 -0.74 13.75 6.07
N VAL A 62 -0.05 13.59 4.94
CA VAL A 62 1.42 13.42 4.92
C VAL A 62 2.09 14.64 5.54
N LYS A 63 1.69 15.84 5.13
CA LYS A 63 2.25 17.10 5.64
C LYS A 63 2.11 17.19 7.16
N VAL A 64 0.92 16.95 7.71
CA VAL A 64 0.67 16.98 9.16
C VAL A 64 1.53 15.97 9.93
N ILE A 65 1.72 14.76 9.39
CA ILE A 65 2.60 13.76 9.99
C ILE A 65 4.04 14.26 9.97
N CYS A 66 4.53 14.70 8.82
CA CYS A 66 5.91 15.16 8.67
C CYS A 66 6.23 16.37 9.56
N GLU A 67 5.33 17.36 9.63
CA GLU A 67 5.48 18.51 10.51
C GLU A 67 5.52 18.10 11.99
N ARG A 68 4.67 17.15 12.40
CA ARG A 68 4.62 16.67 13.79
C ARG A 68 5.90 15.99 14.25
N PHE A 69 6.57 15.28 13.34
CA PHE A 69 7.75 14.46 13.65
C PHE A 69 9.07 15.03 13.11
N GLY A 70 9.03 16.19 12.47
CA GLY A 70 10.22 16.83 11.90
C GLY A 70 10.81 16.10 10.68
N LEU A 71 9.98 15.41 9.89
CA LEU A 71 10.43 14.61 8.75
C LEU A 71 10.37 15.40 7.44
N ALA A 72 11.20 15.00 6.47
CA ALA A 72 11.00 15.40 5.09
C ALA A 72 9.78 14.67 4.48
N PRO A 73 8.88 15.34 3.74
CA PRO A 73 7.73 14.67 3.12
C PRO A 73 8.10 13.66 2.04
N ARG A 74 9.20 13.90 1.31
CA ARG A 74 9.55 13.13 0.11
C ARG A 74 9.85 11.64 0.40
N PRO A 75 10.68 11.26 1.40
CA PRO A 75 10.89 9.85 1.75
C PRO A 75 9.60 9.11 2.09
N LEU A 76 8.74 9.71 2.92
CA LEU A 76 7.47 9.09 3.33
C LEU A 76 6.52 8.88 2.15
N VAL A 77 6.41 9.85 1.24
CA VAL A 77 5.57 9.72 0.03
C VAL A 77 6.10 8.64 -0.91
N ASN A 78 7.42 8.58 -1.11
CA ASN A 78 8.03 7.58 -1.99
C ASN A 78 7.76 6.16 -1.48
N MET A 79 8.00 5.92 -0.19
CA MET A 79 7.71 4.65 0.46
C MET A 79 6.23 4.27 0.35
N LEU A 80 5.31 5.19 0.66
CA LEU A 80 3.86 4.94 0.55
C LEU A 80 3.46 4.54 -0.87
N ARG A 81 4.00 5.22 -1.89
CA ARG A 81 3.75 4.90 -3.30
C ARG A 81 4.29 3.52 -3.69
N GLN A 82 5.48 3.17 -3.22
CA GLN A 82 6.11 1.90 -3.51
C GLN A 82 5.29 0.73 -2.95
N VAL A 83 4.85 0.84 -1.69
CA VAL A 83 3.97 -0.16 -1.07
C VAL A 83 2.61 -0.22 -1.78
N ASP A 84 2.01 0.91 -2.14
CA ASP A 84 0.72 0.91 -2.84
C ASP A 84 0.81 0.26 -4.25
N ILE A 85 1.90 0.50 -5.00
CA ILE A 85 2.13 -0.12 -6.32
C ILE A 85 2.30 -1.63 -6.19
N MET A 86 3.12 -2.08 -5.25
CA MET A 86 3.45 -3.49 -5.08
C MET A 86 2.32 -4.28 -4.41
N GLY A 87 1.63 -3.68 -3.43
CA GLY A 87 0.45 -4.27 -2.76
C GLY A 87 -0.81 -4.27 -3.63
N GLY A 88 -0.91 -3.36 -4.61
CA GLY A 88 -1.98 -3.37 -5.62
C GLY A 88 -2.00 -4.63 -6.48
N MET A 89 -0.84 -5.27 -6.69
CA MET A 89 -0.73 -6.52 -7.45
C MET A 89 -1.31 -7.72 -6.69
N GLU A 90 -1.22 -7.71 -5.36
CA GLU A 90 -1.77 -8.79 -4.52
C GLU A 90 -3.27 -8.59 -4.21
N THR A 91 -3.72 -7.34 -4.08
CA THR A 91 -5.08 -7.02 -3.65
C THR A 91 -6.13 -7.19 -4.75
N HIS A 92 -5.75 -7.16 -6.04
CA HIS A 92 -6.66 -7.47 -7.15
C HIS A 92 -7.14 -8.93 -7.18
N ALA A 93 -6.51 -9.84 -6.42
CA ALA A 93 -6.97 -11.21 -6.28
C ALA A 93 -7.98 -11.41 -5.13
N ALA A 94 -8.09 -10.48 -4.17
CA ALA A 94 -8.79 -10.73 -2.91
C ALA A 94 -9.83 -9.67 -2.46
N ASN A 95 -10.00 -8.55 -3.19
CA ASN A 95 -10.95 -7.50 -2.79
C ASN A 95 -11.77 -6.94 -3.97
N ASP A 96 -12.60 -7.78 -4.59
CA ASP A 96 -13.77 -7.31 -5.36
C ASP A 96 -14.94 -7.08 -4.39
N SER A 97 -14.92 -5.91 -3.74
CA SER A 97 -16.08 -5.37 -3.04
C SER A 97 -16.04 -3.85 -3.13
N GLY A 98 -16.38 -3.33 -4.31
CA GLY A 98 -17.03 -2.03 -4.42
C GLY A 98 -16.16 -0.84 -4.85
N ARG A 99 -15.56 -0.88 -6.04
CA ARG A 99 -15.52 0.31 -6.93
C ARG A 99 -15.17 -0.08 -8.36
N SER A 100 -16.07 0.32 -9.26
CA SER A 100 -16.06 0.15 -10.71
C SER A 100 -14.66 0.31 -11.34
N VAL A 101 -13.94 -0.80 -11.51
CA VAL A 101 -12.95 -0.94 -12.58
C VAL A 101 -13.70 -1.61 -13.71
N ALA A 102 -13.68 -0.95 -14.87
CA ALA A 102 -14.28 -1.42 -16.10
C ALA A 102 -14.06 -2.93 -16.24
N ARG A 103 -15.17 -3.67 -16.15
CA ARG A 103 -15.27 -5.07 -16.51
C ARG A 103 -14.74 -5.19 -17.93
N LEU A 104 -13.46 -5.49 -18.10
CA LEU A 104 -12.92 -5.94 -19.36
C LEU A 104 -13.43 -7.38 -19.56
N GLN A 105 -14.73 -7.48 -19.80
CA GLN A 105 -15.33 -8.72 -20.26
C GLN A 105 -14.85 -8.91 -21.69
N LEU A 106 -13.86 -9.79 -21.86
CA LEU A 106 -13.58 -10.45 -23.13
C LEU A 106 -14.84 -11.23 -23.53
N ALA A 107 -15.80 -10.53 -24.12
CA ALA A 107 -16.87 -11.13 -24.86
C ALA A 107 -16.25 -11.77 -26.11
N ALA A 108 -16.13 -13.10 -26.10
CA ALA A 108 -15.89 -13.89 -27.30
C ALA A 108 -17.07 -13.65 -28.26
N ARG A 109 -16.94 -12.65 -29.13
CA ARG A 109 -17.90 -12.38 -30.20
C ARG A 109 -17.64 -13.32 -31.37
N ASP A 110 -18.24 -14.49 -31.24
CA ASP A 110 -19.02 -15.27 -32.22
C ASP A 110 -18.96 -14.91 -33.73
N ARG A 111 -18.85 -15.97 -34.56
CA ARG A 111 -19.55 -16.25 -35.85
C ARG A 111 -18.83 -17.43 -36.54
N LYS A 112 -19.46 -18.43 -37.16
CA LYS A 112 -20.86 -18.77 -37.47
C LYS A 112 -20.90 -20.27 -37.82
N ARG A 113 -21.97 -20.96 -37.44
CA ARG A 113 -22.33 -22.31 -37.89
C ARG A 113 -22.55 -22.36 -39.40
N LYS A 114 -22.26 -23.50 -40.03
CA LYS A 114 -23.06 -24.01 -41.15
C LYS A 114 -23.09 -25.54 -41.10
N ASP A 115 -24.29 -26.07 -40.87
CA ASP A 115 -24.66 -27.49 -40.98
C ASP A 115 -24.30 -28.09 -42.36
N GLU A 116 -23.81 -29.34 -42.29
CA GLU A 116 -23.98 -30.57 -43.13
C GLU A 116 -24.44 -30.50 -44.62
N PRO A 117 -24.19 -31.53 -45.49
CA PRO A 117 -24.17 -32.97 -45.16
C PRO A 117 -23.13 -33.86 -45.88
N THR A 118 -23.13 -35.12 -45.44
CA THR A 118 -22.47 -36.36 -45.92
C THR A 118 -22.71 -36.67 -47.42
N PRO A 119 -21.79 -37.42 -48.07
CA PRO A 119 -22.11 -38.41 -49.08
C PRO A 119 -22.22 -39.84 -48.51
#